data_AF-A0A1Y4DT37-F1
#
_entry.id   AF-A0A1Y4DT37-F1
#
_cell.length_a   1.000
_cell.length_b   1.000
_cell.length_c   1.000
_cell.angle_alpha   90.00
_cell.angle_beta   90.00
_cell.angle_gamma   90.00
#
_symmetry.space_group_name_H-M   'P 1'
#
loop_
_entity.id
_entity.type
_entity.pdbx_description
1 polymer ?
#
loop_
_entity_poly.entity_id
_entity_poly.type
_entity_poly.pdbx_seq_one_letter_code
_entity_poly.pdbx_strand_id
1 'polypeptide(L)' 'MALSVDSKIKVLSKNAEASAIISEYSAGFSTDPQMKMVAGLTLRKLASFPQAAELAEHLDEIDERLKAIEE' A
#
# COMPACT_ATOMS: atom_id res chain seq x y z
N MET A 1 -9.17 -12.86 -2.81
CA MET A 1 -8.71 -12.88 -1.40
C MET A 1 -8.62 -11.41 -0.99
N ALA A 2 -9.45 -10.91 -0.06
CA ALA A 2 -9.61 -9.45 0.11
C ALA A 2 -8.28 -8.73 0.36
N LEU A 3 -8.04 -7.66 -0.40
CA LEU A 3 -6.87 -6.79 -0.23
C LEU A 3 -6.98 -6.03 1.10
N SER A 4 -5.84 -5.79 1.74
CA SER A 4 -5.75 -5.13 3.05
C SER A 4 -4.34 -4.60 3.28
N VAL A 5 -4.14 -3.84 4.36
CA VAL A 5 -2.80 -3.36 4.75
C VAL A 5 -1.83 -4.50 5.09
N ASP A 6 -2.34 -5.69 5.37
CA ASP A 6 -1.55 -6.89 5.64
C ASP A 6 -1.21 -7.66 4.35
N SER A 7 -1.71 -7.21 3.20
CA SER A 7 -1.30 -7.71 1.89
C SER A 7 0.10 -7.21 1.53
N LYS A 8 0.83 -8.04 0.76
CA LYS A 8 2.18 -7.69 0.30
C LYS A 8 2.11 -6.54 -0.70
N ILE A 9 3.09 -5.63 -0.65
CA ILE A 9 3.22 -4.53 -1.61
C ILE A 9 3.17 -5.03 -3.04
N LYS A 10 3.87 -6.12 -3.38
CA LYS A 10 3.84 -6.69 -4.74
C LYS A 10 2.47 -7.17 -5.22
N VAL A 11 1.53 -7.42 -4.30
CA VAL A 11 0.16 -7.82 -4.62
C VAL A 11 -0.66 -6.55 -4.84
N LEU A 12 -0.56 -5.59 -3.91
CA LEU A 12 -1.21 -4.29 -4.00
C LEU A 12 -0.79 -3.53 -5.26
N SER A 13 0.49 -3.57 -5.62
CA SER A 13 1.03 -2.91 -6.82
C SER A 13 0.59 -3.54 -8.15
N LYS A 14 -0.01 -4.73 -8.12
CA LYS A 14 -0.58 -5.39 -9.31
C LYS A 14 -2.04 -5.04 -9.54
N ASN A 15 -2.72 -4.54 -8.51
CA ASN A 15 -4.09 -4.09 -8.60
C ASN A 15 -4.10 -2.58 -8.81
N ALA A 16 -4.67 -2.11 -9.92
CA ALA A 16 -4.64 -0.70 -10.29
C ALA A 16 -5.38 0.20 -9.27
N GLU A 17 -6.50 -0.26 -8.71
CA GLU A 17 -7.27 0.48 -7.69
C GLU A 17 -6.52 0.57 -6.37
N ALA A 18 -5.97 -0.55 -5.89
CA ALA A 18 -5.16 -0.57 -4.67
C ALA A 18 -3.94 0.35 -4.81
N SER A 19 -3.26 0.30 -5.97
CA SER A 19 -2.13 1.18 -6.23
C SER A 19 -2.54 2.66 -6.30
N ALA A 20 -3.72 2.98 -6.84
CA ALA A 20 -4.23 4.35 -6.88
C ALA A 20 -4.52 4.88 -5.47
N ILE A 21 -5.26 4.12 -4.66
CA ILE A 21 -5.57 4.46 -3.26
C ILE A 21 -4.30 4.75 -2.47
N ILE A 22 -3.29 3.86 -2.57
CA ILE A 22 -2.04 4.03 -1.82
C ILE A 22 -1.21 5.20 -2.36
N SER A 23 -1.25 5.45 -3.67
CA SER A 23 -0.50 6.57 -4.28
C SER A 23 -1.03 7.95 -3.88
N GLU A 24 -2.26 8.05 -3.37
CA GLU A 24 -2.81 9.29 -2.79
C GLU A 24 -2.04 9.73 -1.53
N TYR A 25 -1.53 8.78 -0.75
CA TYR A 25 -0.83 9.03 0.53
C TYR A 25 0.68 8.72 0.46
N SER A 26 1.13 8.11 -0.62
CA SER A 26 2.53 7.71 -0.83
C SER A 26 2.89 7.88 -2.30
N ALA A 27 3.27 9.10 -2.67
CA ALA A 27 3.73 9.42 -4.01
C ALA A 27 4.87 8.47 -4.43
N GLY A 28 4.74 7.85 -5.60
CA GLY A 28 5.74 6.90 -6.11
C GLY A 28 5.51 5.44 -5.74
N PHE A 29 4.45 5.07 -5.03
CA PHE A 29 4.19 3.68 -4.61
C PHE A 29 4.25 2.64 -5.75
N SER A 30 3.79 3.00 -6.96
CA SER A 30 3.81 2.10 -8.13
C SER A 30 4.96 2.38 -9.12
N THR A 31 5.60 3.54 -9.03
CA THR A 31 6.54 4.04 -10.04
C THR A 31 7.99 4.14 -9.54
N ASP A 32 8.19 4.20 -8.23
CA ASP A 32 9.52 4.31 -7.62
C ASP A 32 10.27 2.95 -7.70
N PRO A 33 11.45 2.90 -8.35
CA PRO A 33 12.28 1.70 -8.39
C PRO A 33 12.63 1.12 -7.00
N GLN A 34 12.69 1.94 -5.95
CA GLN A 34 12.96 1.52 -4.57
C GLN A 34 11.83 0.65 -4.02
N MET A 35 10.61 0.72 -4.58
CA MET A 35 9.48 -0.13 -4.20
C MET A 35 9.74 -1.62 -4.44
N LYS A 36 10.70 -1.97 -5.31
CA LYS A 36 11.17 -3.35 -5.50
C LYS A 36 11.84 -3.92 -4.24
N MET A 37 12.51 -3.09 -3.45
CA MET A 37 13.19 -3.52 -2.21
C MET A 37 12.19 -3.86 -1.10
N VAL A 38 11.05 -3.17 -1.09
CA VAL A 38 9.98 -3.38 -0.09
C VAL A 38 8.85 -4.27 -0.61
N ALA A 39 8.91 -4.72 -1.87
CA ALA A 39 7.87 -5.53 -2.53
C ALA A 39 7.45 -6.81 -1.76
N GLY A 40 8.36 -7.37 -0.95
CA GLY A 40 8.11 -8.53 -0.10
C GLY A 40 7.40 -8.24 1.23
N LEU A 41 7.37 -6.98 1.66
CA LEU A 41 6.77 -6.51 2.90
C LEU A 41 5.27 -6.27 2.73
N THR A 42 4.55 -6.19 3.85
CA THR A 42 3.16 -5.73 3.90
C THR A 42 3.09 -4.21 3.90
N LEU A 43 1.94 -3.64 3.53
CA LEU A 43 1.74 -2.19 3.58
C LEU A 43 1.87 -1.67 5.02
N ARG A 44 1.33 -2.40 6.00
CA ARG A 44 1.50 -2.09 7.43
C ARG A 44 2.97 -2.01 7.82
N LYS A 45 3.82 -2.89 7.28
CA LYS A 45 5.26 -2.86 7.57
C LYS A 45 5.94 -1.68 6.89
N LEU A 46 5.54 -1.30 5.68
CA LEU A 46 6.04 -0.11 4.99
C LEU A 46 5.77 1.15 5.81
N ALA A 47 4.54 1.31 6.29
CA ALA A 47 4.12 2.43 7.11
C ALA A 47 4.85 2.53 8.46
N SER A 48 5.51 1.47 8.92
CA SER A 48 6.38 1.54 10.10
C SER A 48 7.69 2.30 9.86
N PHE A 49 8.00 2.65 8.60
CA PHE A 49 9.20 3.39 8.28
C PHE A 49 8.97 4.91 8.36
N PRO A 50 9.95 5.69 8.86
CA PRO A 50 9.80 7.14 9.01
C PRO A 50 9.43 7.87 7.72
N GLN A 51 9.93 7.41 6.57
CA GLN A 51 9.63 7.99 5.26
C GLN A 51 8.18 7.76 4.78
N ALA A 52 7.45 6.86 5.44
CA ALA A 52 6.05 6.53 5.13
C ALA A 52 5.12 6.99 6.27
N ALA A 53 5.51 8.03 7.01
CA ALA A 53 4.71 8.54 8.13
C ALA A 53 3.30 8.97 7.69
N GLU A 54 3.17 9.64 6.55
CA GLU A 54 1.88 10.05 5.98
C GLU A 54 0.98 8.85 5.68
N LEU A 55 1.54 7.79 5.09
CA LEU A 55 0.84 6.52 4.89
C LEU A 55 0.38 5.89 6.21
N ALA A 56 1.16 6.03 7.27
CA ALA A 56 0.85 5.48 8.58
C ALA A 56 -0.32 6.20 9.27
N GLU A 57 -0.47 7.51 9.05
CA GLU A 57 -1.57 8.31 9.59
C GLU A 57 -2.93 7.91 8.99
N HIS A 58 -2.93 7.44 7.74
CA HIS A 58 -4.13 7.04 7.01
C HIS A 58 -4.31 5.53 6.88
N LEU A 59 -3.59 4.73 7.67
CA LEU A 59 -3.52 3.29 7.46
C LEU A 59 -4.88 2.58 7.61
N ASP A 60 -5.69 3.01 8.57
CA ASP A 60 -7.02 2.44 8.82
C ASP A 60 -7.99 2.76 7.66
N GLU A 61 -7.98 4.00 7.17
CA GLU A 61 -8.78 4.43 6.00
C GLU A 61 -8.37 3.66 4.73
N ILE A 62 -7.06 3.50 4.52
CA ILE A 62 -6.54 2.72 3.41
C ILE A 62 -6.97 1.25 3.55
N ASP A 63 -6.92 0.67 4.74
CA ASP A 63 -7.35 -0.71 4.97
C ASP A 63 -8.83 -0.93 4.63
N GLU A 64 -9.71 -0.01 5.02
CA GLU A 64 -11.13 -0.05 4.67
C GLU A 64 -11.33 0.06 3.16
N ARG A 65 -10.66 1.00 2.50
CA ARG A 65 -10.73 1.18 1.04
C ARG A 65 -10.18 -0.03 0.29
N LEU A 66 -9.09 -0.63 0.75
CA LEU A 66 -8.51 -1.83 0.16
C LEU A 66 -9.43 -3.04 0.29
N LYS A 67 -10.08 -3.21 1.45
CA LYS A 67 -11.04 -4.31 1.68
C LYS A 67 -12.31 -4.17 0.85
N ALA A 68 -12.67 -2.95 0.47
CA ALA A 68 -13.82 -2.66 -0.39
C ALA A 68 -13.57 -3.00 -1.87
N ILE A 69 -12.32 -3.29 -2.27
CA ILE A 69 -12.02 -3.76 -3.62
C ILE A 69 -12.53 -5.19 -3.76
N GLU A 70 -13.62 -5.36 -4.51
CA GLU A 70 -14.10 -6.67 -4.96
C GLU A 70 -13.15 -7.18 -6.06
N GLU A 71 -12.57 -8.38 -5.85
CA GLU A 71 -11.58 -9.00 -6.76
C GLU A 71 -12.22 -9.60 -8.01
#